data_AF-A0A538DPJ7-F1
#
_entry.id   AF-A0A538DPJ7-F1
#
_cell.length_a   1.000
_cell.length_b   1.000
_cell.length_c   1.000
_cell.angle_alpha   90.00
_cell.angle_beta   90.00
_cell.angle_gamma   90.00
#
_symmetry.space_group_name_H-M   'P 1'
#
loop_
_entity.id
_entity.type
_entity.pdbx_description
1 polymer ?
#
loop_
_entity_poly.entity_id
_entity_poly.type
_entity_poly.pdbx_seq_one_letter_code
_entity_poly.pdbx_strand_id
1 'polypeptide(L)'
;ETRQKEHERCGSHLVGPLLGTLMIGNVLASRAPRQFRLAARGLASLAAVAVSTEIFSWMVRNPEHPLSKALARPGHELQHRLATAEPTPEQLEVAEAALAACLALENGNSN
;
A
#
# COMPACT_ATOMS: atom_id res chain seq x y z
N GLU A 1 1.70 -8.50 23.65
CA GLU A 1 1.36 -7.23 22.97
C GLU A 1 0.42 -7.56 21.82
N THR A 2 -0.79 -6.98 21.78
CA THR A 2 -1.73 -7.21 20.67
C THR A 2 -1.22 -6.47 19.44
N ARG A 3 -0.60 -7.19 18.51
CA ARG A 3 -0.12 -6.64 17.25
C ARG A 3 -1.32 -6.36 16.34
N GLN A 4 -1.50 -5.11 15.91
CA GLN A 4 -2.55 -4.79 14.94
C GLN A 4 -2.29 -5.56 13.63
N LYS A 5 -3.39 -6.04 13.03
CA LYS A 5 -3.37 -6.69 11.71
C LYS A 5 -2.80 -5.79 10.62
N GLU A 6 -2.95 -4.49 10.79
CA GLU A 6 -2.59 -3.53 9.77
C GLU A 6 -1.08 -3.35 9.67
N HIS A 7 -0.58 -3.49 8.45
CA HIS A 7 0.83 -3.39 8.17
C HIS A 7 1.14 -1.98 7.66
N GLU A 8 1.96 -1.24 8.40
CA GLU A 8 2.29 0.17 8.08
C GLU A 8 2.96 0.37 6.71
N ARG A 9 3.50 -0.71 6.13
CA ARG A 9 4.22 -0.70 4.84
C ARG A 9 3.56 -1.56 3.77
N CYS A 10 2.25 -1.83 3.90
CA CYS A 10 1.54 -2.58 2.88
C CYS A 10 1.38 -1.77 1.57
N GLY A 11 1.43 -2.45 0.43
CA GLY A 11 1.16 -1.86 -0.88
C GLY A 11 -0.25 -1.27 -1.02
N SER A 12 -1.21 -1.64 -0.17
CA SER A 12 -2.55 -1.05 -0.18
C SER A 12 -2.56 0.44 0.12
N HIS A 13 -1.53 0.98 0.77
CA HIS A 13 -1.40 2.43 1.00
C HIS A 13 -1.15 3.23 -0.30
N LEU A 14 -0.85 2.58 -1.43
CA LEU A 14 -0.79 3.20 -2.76
C LEU A 14 -2.18 3.66 -3.26
N VAL A 15 -3.26 3.07 -2.74
CA VAL A 15 -4.63 3.38 -3.17
C VAL A 15 -4.97 4.85 -2.97
N GLY A 16 -4.60 5.43 -1.82
CA GLY A 16 -4.84 6.85 -1.52
C GLY A 16 -4.16 7.80 -2.52
N PRO A 17 -2.84 7.72 -2.70
CA PRO A 17 -2.11 8.47 -3.72
C PRO A 17 -2.68 8.28 -5.13
N LEU A 18 -3.02 7.05 -5.52
CA LEU A 18 -3.53 6.76 -6.87
C LEU A 18 -4.89 7.42 -7.13
N LEU A 19 -5.82 7.34 -6.16
CA LEU A 19 -7.11 8.00 -6.26
C LEU A 19 -6.94 9.52 -6.35
N GLY A 20 -6.05 10.10 -5.55
CA GLY A 20 -5.76 11.53 -5.56
C GLY A 20 -5.19 12.00 -6.90
N THR A 21 -4.16 11.31 -7.41
CA THR A 21 -3.53 11.69 -8.69
C THR A 21 -4.45 11.48 -9.88
N LEU A 22 -5.26 10.42 -9.89
CA LEU A 22 -6.28 10.20 -10.94
C LEU A 22 -7.37 11.26 -10.93
N MET A 23 -7.87 11.66 -9.75
CA MET A 23 -8.86 12.73 -9.63
C MET A 23 -8.32 14.03 -10.22
N ILE A 24 -7.12 14.44 -9.78
CA ILE A 24 -6.46 15.66 -10.26
C ILE A 24 -6.23 15.58 -11.77
N GLY A 25 -5.66 14.46 -12.25
CA GLY A 25 -5.40 14.23 -13.67
C GLY A 25 -6.65 14.31 -14.53
N ASN A 26 -7.77 13.74 -14.08
CA ASN A 26 -9.04 13.80 -14.82
C ASN A 26 -9.66 15.19 -14.81
N VAL A 27 -9.56 15.95 -13.71
CA VAL A 27 -9.99 17.35 -13.66
C VAL A 27 -9.18 18.19 -14.66
N LEU A 28 -7.87 18.01 -14.73
CA LEU A 28 -7.01 18.69 -15.71
C LEU A 28 -7.35 18.27 -17.14
N ALA A 29 -7.49 16.97 -17.40
CA ALA A 29 -7.84 16.44 -18.72
C ALA A 29 -9.23 16.93 -19.19
N SER A 30 -10.15 17.22 -18.26
CA SER A 30 -11.49 17.73 -18.60
C SER A 30 -11.45 19.11 -19.28
N ARG A 31 -10.41 19.90 -19.01
CA ARG A 31 -10.17 21.22 -19.62
C ARG A 31 -9.57 21.15 -21.02
N ALA A 32 -9.18 19.96 -21.50
CA ALA A 32 -8.63 19.81 -22.83
C ALA A 32 -9.70 20.03 -23.93
N PRO A 33 -9.29 20.52 -25.13
CA PRO A 33 -10.17 20.62 -26.30
C PRO A 33 -10.84 19.28 -26.62
N ARG A 34 -12.09 19.33 -27.14
CA ARG A 34 -12.91 18.12 -27.36
C ARG A 34 -12.18 17.07 -28.21
N GLN A 35 -11.43 17.51 -29.23
CA GLN A 35 -10.66 16.62 -30.11
C GLN A 35 -9.51 15.86 -29.43
N PHE A 36 -8.97 16.37 -28.31
CA PHE A 36 -7.83 15.77 -27.61
C PHE A 36 -8.19 15.18 -26.25
N ARG A 37 -9.45 15.28 -25.82
CA ARG A 37 -9.87 14.90 -24.47
C ARG A 37 -9.61 13.44 -24.12
N LEU A 38 -9.73 12.53 -25.10
CA LEU A 38 -9.44 11.11 -24.88
C LEU A 38 -7.95 10.87 -24.64
N ALA A 39 -7.08 11.45 -25.48
CA ALA A 39 -5.64 11.37 -25.33
C ALA A 39 -5.18 12.02 -24.01
N ALA A 40 -5.75 13.18 -23.66
CA ALA A 40 -5.46 13.87 -22.40
C ALA A 40 -5.80 13.01 -21.17
N ARG A 41 -6.93 12.29 -21.20
CA ARG A 41 -7.29 11.34 -20.12
C ARG A 41 -6.34 10.14 -20.06
N GLY A 42 -5.96 9.57 -21.20
CA GLY A 42 -5.01 8.47 -21.25
C GLY A 42 -3.65 8.85 -20.67
N LEU A 43 -3.12 10.02 -21.08
CA LEU A 43 -1.88 10.57 -20.53
C LEU A 43 -2.00 10.88 -19.04
N ALA A 44 -3.14 11.44 -18.60
CA ALA A 44 -3.39 11.72 -17.19
C ALA A 44 -3.39 10.44 -16.34
N SER A 45 -3.97 9.34 -16.84
CA SER A 45 -3.95 8.05 -16.14
C SER A 45 -2.54 7.47 -16.01
N LEU A 46 -1.73 7.52 -17.08
CA LEU A 46 -0.34 7.06 -17.02
C LEU A 46 0.50 7.91 -16.06
N ALA A 47 0.36 9.23 -16.14
CA ALA A 47 1.02 10.15 -15.22
C ALA A 47 0.59 9.92 -13.77
N ALA A 48 -0.70 9.64 -13.54
CA ALA A 48 -1.22 9.38 -12.21
C ALA A 48 -0.58 8.13 -11.57
N VAL A 49 -0.33 7.07 -12.33
CA VAL A 49 0.38 5.88 -11.85
C VAL A 49 1.81 6.23 -11.46
N ALA A 50 2.58 6.85 -12.36
CA ALA A 50 3.97 7.23 -12.11
C ALA A 50 4.14 8.18 -10.90
N VAL A 51 3.29 9.20 -10.81
CA VAL A 51 3.33 10.15 -9.68
C VAL A 51 2.90 9.46 -8.38
N SER A 52 1.90 8.58 -8.43
CA SER A 52 1.45 7.82 -7.25
C SER A 52 2.55 6.93 -6.70
N THR A 53 3.32 6.26 -7.56
CA THR A 53 4.45 5.41 -7.12
C THR A 53 5.56 6.21 -6.45
N GLU A 54 5.87 7.42 -6.94
CA GLU A 54 6.85 8.30 -6.29
C GLU A 54 6.36 8.84 -4.95
N ILE A 55 5.09 9.23 -4.86
CA ILE A 55 4.47 9.64 -3.59
C ILE A 55 4.54 8.49 -2.58
N PHE A 56 4.20 7.27 -3.00
CA PHE A 56 4.27 6.10 -2.12
C PHE A 56 5.70 5.79 -1.67
N SER A 57 6.68 5.84 -2.59
CA SER A 57 8.10 5.71 -2.26
C SER A 57 8.55 6.74 -1.22
N TRP A 58 8.12 8.00 -1.38
CA TRP A 58 8.36 9.06 -0.40
C TRP A 58 7.67 8.78 0.94
N MET A 59 6.42 8.29 0.94
CA MET A 59 5.68 7.95 2.16
C MET A 59 6.38 6.85 2.97
N VAL A 60 6.91 5.82 2.30
CA VAL A 60 7.69 4.74 2.94
C VAL A 60 8.96 5.28 3.62
N ARG A 61 9.57 6.33 3.05
CA ARG A 61 10.73 7.02 3.63
C ARG A 61 10.35 8.02 4.73
N ASN A 62 9.10 8.50 4.75
CA ASN A 62 8.59 9.51 5.67
C ASN A 62 7.30 9.04 6.39
N PRO A 63 7.33 7.93 7.13
CA PRO A 63 6.13 7.32 7.71
C PRO A 63 5.46 8.20 8.77
N GLU A 64 6.25 8.97 9.52
CA GLU A 64 5.73 9.84 10.58
C GLU A 64 5.07 11.12 10.08
N HIS A 65 5.25 11.46 8.79
CA HIS A 65 4.73 12.70 8.24
C HIS A 65 3.18 12.68 8.20
N PRO A 66 2.48 13.73 8.66
CA PRO A 66 1.02 13.75 8.73
C PRO A 66 0.32 13.43 7.41
N LEU A 67 0.87 13.90 6.28
CA LEU A 67 0.35 13.59 4.94
C LEU A 67 0.49 12.11 4.58
N SER A 68 1.60 11.45 4.94
CA SER A 68 1.78 10.02 4.72
C SER A 68 0.71 9.23 5.48
N LYS A 69 0.47 9.57 6.75
CA LYS A 69 -0.58 8.96 7.56
C LYS A 69 -1.97 9.19 6.97
N ALA A 70 -2.27 10.40 6.49
CA ALA A 70 -3.55 10.71 5.86
C ALA A 70 -3.77 9.93 4.56
N LEU A 71 -2.77 9.89 3.67
CA LEU A 71 -2.83 9.17 2.39
C LEU A 71 -2.87 7.64 2.57
N ALA A 72 -2.34 7.13 3.68
CA ALA A 72 -2.38 5.71 4.01
C ALA A 72 -3.76 5.23 4.48
N ARG A 73 -4.63 6.12 5.00
CA ARG A 73 -5.93 5.76 5.60
C ARG A 73 -6.82 4.87 4.71
N PRO A 74 -7.02 5.17 3.41
CA PRO A 74 -7.82 4.30 2.54
C PRO A 74 -7.25 2.89 2.44
N GLY A 75 -5.93 2.76 2.38
CA GLY A 75 -5.25 1.46 2.35
C GLY A 75 -5.37 0.68 3.65
N HIS A 76 -5.38 1.40 4.78
CA HIS A 76 -5.59 0.83 6.12
C HIS A 76 -7.01 0.29 6.27
N GLU A 77 -8.00 1.05 5.81
CA GLU A 77 -9.41 0.62 5.81
C GLU A 77 -9.62 -0.65 4.99
N LEU A 78 -8.94 -0.75 3.84
CA LEU A 78 -9.00 -1.93 2.98
C LEU A 78 -8.36 -3.16 3.63
N GLN A 79 -7.24 -2.98 4.34
CA GLN A 79 -6.64 -4.06 5.14
C GLN A 79 -7.61 -4.53 6.22
N HIS A 80 -8.13 -3.58 7.00
CA HIS A 80 -8.99 -3.86 8.14
C HIS A 80 -10.27 -4.63 7.76
N ARG A 81 -10.92 -4.24 6.66
CA ARG A 81 -12.24 -4.77 6.30
C ARG A 81 -12.23 -5.91 5.30
N LEU A 82 -11.26 -5.95 4.39
CA LEU A 82 -11.36 -6.79 3.18
C LEU A 82 -10.14 -7.68 2.95
N ALA A 83 -8.95 -7.25 3.34
CA ALA A 83 -7.72 -7.93 2.94
C ALA A 83 -7.01 -8.70 4.07
N THR A 84 -7.38 -8.53 5.33
CA THR A 84 -6.68 -9.17 6.46
C THR A 84 -7.64 -9.87 7.43
N ALA A 85 -7.77 -11.19 7.31
CA ALA A 85 -8.46 -12.05 8.27
C ALA A 85 -7.56 -12.33 9.50
N GLU A 86 -8.16 -12.59 10.67
CA GLU A 86 -7.36 -13.19 11.77
C GLU A 86 -7.01 -14.63 11.38
N PRO A 87 -5.78 -15.10 11.64
CA PRO A 87 -5.42 -16.50 11.43
C PRO A 87 -6.18 -17.38 12.42
N THR A 88 -6.47 -18.61 12.01
CA THR A 88 -7.05 -19.61 12.92
C THR A 88 -5.99 -20.10 13.92
N PRO A 89 -6.39 -20.66 15.08
CA PRO A 89 -5.45 -21.23 16.05
C PRO A 89 -4.49 -22.25 15.42
N GLU A 90 -4.99 -23.10 14.54
CA GLU A 90 -4.18 -24.13 13.87
C GLU A 90 -3.14 -23.50 12.91
N GLN A 91 -3.48 -22.38 12.26
CA GLN A 91 -2.54 -21.64 11.43
C GLN A 91 -1.43 -20.98 12.26
N LEU A 92 -1.75 -20.52 13.47
CA LEU A 92 -0.76 -19.98 14.40
C LEU A 92 0.20 -21.08 14.87
N GLU A 93 -0.30 -22.26 15.22
CA GLU A 93 0.53 -23.40 15.63
C GLU A 93 1.53 -23.80 14.54
N VAL A 94 1.08 -23.86 13.27
CA VAL A 94 1.96 -24.13 12.12
C VAL A 94 3.02 -23.03 11.95
N ALA A 95 2.63 -21.76 12.09
CA ALA A 95 3.55 -20.63 11.97
C ALA A 95 4.62 -20.63 13.06
N GLU A 96 4.24 -20.94 14.31
CA GLU A 96 5.15 -21.06 15.45
C GLU A 96 6.12 -22.23 15.27
N ALA A 97 5.63 -23.40 14.84
CA ALA A 97 6.47 -24.56 14.56
C ALA A 97 7.49 -24.27 13.44
N ALA A 98 7.06 -23.60 12.37
CA ALA A 98 7.94 -23.21 11.28
C ALA A 98 9.02 -22.20 11.73
N LEU A 99 8.64 -21.17 12.51
CA LEU A 99 9.57 -20.19 13.06
C LEU A 99 10.62 -20.86 13.97
N ALA A 100 10.19 -21.77 14.85
CA ALA A 100 11.09 -22.51 15.72
C ALA A 100 12.12 -23.33 14.94
N ALA A 101 11.70 -23.99 13.85
CA ALA A 101 12.59 -24.74 12.98
C ALA A 101 13.64 -23.84 12.29
N CYS A 102 13.24 -22.67 11.80
CA CYS A 102 14.16 -21.70 11.21
C CYS A 102 15.23 -21.22 12.21
N LEU A 103 14.82 -20.89 13.45
CA LEU A 103 15.73 -20.44 14.49
C LEU A 103 16.70 -21.54 14.94
N ALA A 104 16.25 -22.79 14.99
CA ALA A 104 17.12 -23.93 15.30
C ALA A 104 18.23 -24.08 14.26
N LEU A 105 17.91 -23.91 12.97
CA LEU A 105 18.89 -23.92 11.89
C LEU A 105 19.86 -22.73 12.00
N GLU A 106 19.36 -21.51 12.21
CA GLU A 106 20.20 -20.31 12.33
C GLU A 106 21.21 -20.44 13.48
N ASN A 107 20.77 -20.92 14.63
CA ASN A 107 21.63 -21.13 15.80
C ASN A 107 22.61 -22.30 15.62
N GLY A 108 22.19 -23.38 14.95
CA GLY A 108 23.05 -24.52 14.64
C GLY A 108 24.12 -24.22 13.59
N ASN A 109 23.86 -23.26 12.69
CA ASN A 109 24.79 -22.81 11.65
C ASN A 109 25.73 -21.68 12.13
N SER A 110 25.57 -21.22 13.37
CA SER A 110 26.38 -20.18 14.03
C SER A 110 27.47 -20.75 14.96
N ASN A 111 27.62 -22.08 15.01
CA ASN A 111 28.73 -22.83 15.63
C ASN A 111 29.61 -23.47 14.55
#